data_AF-A0A2E9BBK7-F1
#
_entry.id   AF-A0A2E9BBK7-F1
#
_cell.length_a   1.000
_cell.length_b   1.000
_cell.length_c   1.000
_cell.angle_alpha   90.00
_cell.angle_beta   90.00
_cell.angle_gamma   90.00
#
_symmetry.space_group_name_H-M   'P 1'
#
loop_
_entity.id
_entity.type
_entity.pdbx_description
1 polymer ?
#
loop_
_entity_poly.entity_id
_entity_poly.type
_entity_poly.pdbx_seq_one_letter_code
_entity_poly.pdbx_strand_id
1 'polypeptide(L)'
;MNCESGEILTPGKFEGEPYYALYYHDLLSQGWSNSEEETETGETIYTFIIENDEKQKFPQLASKRLIHIKEDNYGFVNCWSN
;
A
#
# COMPACT_ATOMS: atom_id res chain seq x y z
N MET A 1 -18.56 12.33 -17.81
CA MET A 1 -18.86 11.55 -16.59
C MET A 1 -17.53 11.27 -15.94
N ASN A 2 -17.26 11.96 -14.82
CA ASN A 2 -15.97 11.90 -14.11
C ASN A 2 -15.98 10.67 -13.20
N CYS A 3 -15.17 9.67 -13.51
CA CYS A 3 -14.72 8.67 -12.54
C CYS A 3 -13.24 8.94 -12.28
N GLU A 4 -12.93 9.89 -11.40
CA GLU A 4 -11.56 10.30 -11.03
C GLU A 4 -11.19 9.97 -9.58
N SER A 5 -11.83 8.99 -8.95
CA SER A 5 -11.39 8.48 -7.65
C SER A 5 -11.18 6.97 -7.74
N GLY A 6 -9.92 6.57 -7.96
CA GLY A 6 -9.45 5.17 -8.02
C GLY A 6 -9.42 4.49 -6.64
N GLU A 7 -10.52 4.60 -5.91
CA GLU A 7 -10.72 3.97 -4.60
C GLU A 7 -11.37 2.59 -4.79
N ILE A 8 -10.91 1.61 -4.04
CA ILE A 8 -11.51 0.27 -4.03
C ILE A 8 -12.77 0.32 -3.14
N LEU A 9 -13.95 0.38 -3.77
CA LEU A 9 -15.26 0.59 -3.13
C LEU A 9 -16.01 -0.71 -2.76
N THR A 10 -15.35 -1.88 -2.78
CA THR A 10 -15.96 -3.15 -2.37
C THR A 10 -15.56 -3.50 -0.93
N PRO A 11 -16.49 -3.93 -0.06
CA PRO A 11 -16.16 -4.35 1.31
C PRO A 11 -15.25 -5.57 1.25
N GLY A 12 -13.98 -5.36 1.59
CA GLY A 12 -12.92 -6.33 1.43
C GLY A 12 -11.64 -5.83 2.09
N LYS A 13 -10.61 -6.67 2.09
CA LYS A 13 -9.31 -6.43 2.73
C LYS A 13 -8.68 -5.04 2.46
N PHE A 14 -9.08 -4.35 1.39
CA PHE A 14 -8.52 -3.06 0.94
C PHE A 14 -9.58 -1.94 0.87
N GLU A 15 -10.66 -2.04 1.64
CA GLU A 15 -11.73 -1.02 1.61
C GLU A 15 -11.19 0.37 1.96
N GLY A 16 -11.43 1.36 1.08
CA GLY A 16 -10.96 2.74 1.27
C GLY A 16 -9.50 2.97 0.88
N GLU A 17 -8.79 1.94 0.44
CA GLU A 17 -7.38 2.02 0.09
C GLU A 17 -7.15 2.42 -1.37
N PRO A 18 -6.01 3.08 -1.68
CA PRO A 18 -5.63 3.42 -3.04
C PRO A 18 -5.32 2.15 -3.85
N TYR A 19 -5.57 2.20 -5.16
CA TYR A 19 -5.36 1.05 -6.05
C TYR A 19 -3.95 0.43 -5.99
N TYR A 20 -2.91 1.24 -5.72
CA TYR A 20 -1.54 0.72 -5.58
C TYR A 20 -1.35 -0.17 -4.34
N ALA A 21 -2.26 -0.12 -3.35
CA ALA A 21 -2.20 -0.98 -2.16
C ALA A 21 -2.23 -2.47 -2.53
N LEU A 22 -3.05 -2.84 -3.52
CA LEU A 22 -3.10 -4.21 -4.05
C LEU A 22 -1.75 -4.66 -4.60
N TYR A 23 -1.07 -3.77 -5.33
CA TYR A 23 0.22 -4.07 -5.95
C TYR A 23 1.31 -4.28 -4.90
N TYR A 24 1.44 -3.37 -3.92
CA TYR A 24 2.46 -3.52 -2.87
C TYR A 24 2.14 -4.68 -1.90
N HIS A 25 0.86 -4.99 -1.68
CA HIS A 25 0.49 -6.16 -0.89
C HIS A 25 0.79 -7.48 -1.63
N ASP A 26 0.64 -7.52 -2.95
CA ASP A 26 1.05 -8.68 -3.75
C ASP A 26 2.57 -8.91 -3.67
N LEU A 27 3.37 -7.84 -3.73
CA LEU A 27 4.81 -7.91 -3.49
C LEU A 27 5.13 -8.44 -2.09
N LEU A 28 4.43 -7.95 -1.06
CA LEU A 28 4.57 -8.44 0.31
C LEU A 28 4.24 -9.94 0.42
N SER A 29 3.17 -10.39 -0.25
CA SER A 29 2.74 -11.79 -0.27
C SER A 29 3.77 -12.71 -0.95
N GLN A 30 4.62 -12.15 -1.81
CA GLN A 30 5.75 -12.82 -2.44
C GLN A 30 7.04 -12.75 -1.58
N GLY A 31 6.99 -12.12 -0.40
CA GLY A 31 8.11 -11.98 0.53
C GLY A 31 9.01 -10.78 0.25
N TRP A 32 8.54 -9.78 -0.50
CA TRP A 32 9.30 -8.57 -0.78
C TRP A 32 8.93 -7.44 0.16
N SER A 33 9.95 -6.81 0.75
CA SER A 33 9.88 -5.50 1.42
C SER A 33 11.31 -4.94 1.48
N ASN A 34 11.47 -3.62 1.64
CA ASN A 34 12.79 -3.03 1.89
C ASN A 34 13.13 -3.01 3.38
N SER A 35 12.12 -2.84 4.23
CA SER A 35 12.24 -2.96 5.67
C SER A 35 10.90 -3.32 6.31
N GLU A 36 10.97 -3.84 7.53
CA GLU A 36 9.82 -4.10 8.39
C GLU A 36 10.09 -3.51 9.78
N GLU A 37 9.04 -2.99 10.41
CA GLU A 37 9.08 -2.43 11.75
C GLU A 37 7.89 -2.96 12.56
N GLU A 38 8.17 -3.45 13.76
CA GLU A 38 7.11 -3.87 14.70
C GLU A 38 6.74 -2.69 15.61
N THR A 39 5.46 -2.39 15.67
CA THR A 39 4.89 -1.35 16.51
C THR A 39 4.74 -1.82 17.97
N GLU A 40 4.58 -0.89 18.91
CA GLU A 40 4.35 -1.22 20.33
C GLU A 40 3.08 -2.07 20.57
N THR A 41 2.13 -2.05 19.62
CA THR A 41 0.90 -2.84 19.62
C THR A 41 1.08 -4.24 19.04
N GLY A 42 2.29 -4.60 18.58
CA GLY A 42 2.60 -5.90 17.96
C GLY A 42 2.19 -6.01 16.49
N GLU A 43 1.85 -4.89 15.84
CA GLU A 43 1.55 -4.85 14.40
C GLU A 43 2.83 -4.59 13.60
N THR A 44 2.97 -5.21 12.43
CA THR A 44 4.15 -5.02 11.56
C THR A 44 3.84 -4.04 10.41
N ILE A 45 4.69 -3.04 10.24
CA ILE A 45 4.67 -2.09 9.13
C ILE A 45 5.76 -2.48 8.14
N TYR A 46 5.38 -2.79 6.92
CA TYR A 46 6.28 -3.07 5.80
C TYR A 46 6.50 -1.82 4.97
N THR A 47 7.74 -1.51 4.65
CA THR A 47 8.12 -0.33 3.86
C THR A 47 8.74 -0.73 2.54
N PHE A 48 8.33 -0.03 1.48
CA PHE A 48 8.80 -0.18 0.10
C PHE A 48 9.37 1.14 -0.40
N ILE A 49 10.48 1.07 -1.12
CA ILE A 49 10.99 2.19 -1.91
C ILE A 49 10.23 2.23 -3.23
N ILE A 50 9.72 3.41 -3.59
CA ILE A 50 8.99 3.59 -4.84
C ILE A 50 9.99 3.76 -5.99
N GLU A 51 10.01 2.78 -6.89
CA GLU A 51 10.87 2.76 -8.07
C GLU A 51 10.33 3.68 -9.19
N ASN A 52 11.20 4.05 -10.14
CA ASN A 52 10.85 5.03 -11.17
C ASN A 52 9.80 4.50 -12.17
N ASP A 53 9.80 3.21 -12.45
CA ASP A 53 8.79 2.53 -13.28
C ASP A 53 7.43 2.46 -12.58
N GLU A 54 7.41 2.28 -11.26
CA GLU A 54 6.20 2.32 -10.45
C GLU A 54 5.55 3.71 -10.46
N LYS A 55 6.35 4.78 -10.47
CA LYS A 55 5.83 6.16 -10.62
C LYS A 55 5.17 6.41 -11.97
N GLN A 56 5.60 5.72 -13.03
CA GLN A 56 4.94 5.78 -14.32
C GLN A 56 3.61 5.03 -14.29
N LYS A 57 3.55 3.91 -13.57
CA LYS A 57 2.34 3.10 -13.38
C LYS A 57 1.31 3.75 -12.44
N PHE A 58 1.80 4.45 -11.42
CA PHE A 58 0.99 5.12 -10.39
C PHE A 58 1.39 6.60 -10.31
N PRO A 59 0.86 7.47 -11.19
CA PRO A 59 1.24 8.88 -11.23
C PRO A 59 1.00 9.64 -9.92
N GLN A 60 0.05 9.20 -9.10
CA GLN A 60 -0.19 9.70 -7.75
C GLN A 60 1.00 9.54 -6.78
N LEU A 61 1.96 8.66 -7.12
CA LEU A 61 3.19 8.43 -6.36
C LEU A 61 4.39 9.22 -6.89
N ALA A 62 4.22 10.07 -7.92
CA ALA A 62 5.33 10.75 -8.57
C ALA A 62 6.20 11.59 -7.61
N SER A 63 5.58 12.21 -6.60
CA SER A 63 6.26 13.00 -5.56
C SER A 63 6.61 12.21 -4.30
N LYS A 64 6.20 10.94 -4.24
CA LYS A 64 6.37 10.06 -3.08
C LYS A 64 7.65 9.26 -3.19
N ARG A 65 8.17 8.83 -2.04
CA ARG A 65 9.40 8.02 -1.97
C ARG A 65 9.16 6.65 -1.39
N LEU A 66 8.23 6.56 -0.44
CA LEU A 66 8.00 5.34 0.31
C LEU A 66 6.52 4.97 0.28
N ILE A 67 6.27 3.66 0.28
CA ILE A 67 4.97 3.06 0.56
C ILE A 67 5.08 2.25 1.82
N HIS A 68 4.09 2.40 2.68
CA HIS A 68 3.94 1.61 3.88
C HIS A 68 2.68 0.75 3.75
N ILE A 69 2.78 -0.50 4.19
CA ILE A 69 1.67 -1.44 4.30
C ILE A 69 1.64 -2.00 5.70
N LYS A 70 0.45 -2.00 6.30
CA LYS A 70 0.17 -2.68 7.57
C LYS A 70 -1.09 -3.53 7.40
N GLU A 71 -1.03 -4.79 7.80
CA GLU A 71 -2.21 -5.63 7.96
C GLU A 71 -2.58 -5.69 9.44
N ASP A 72 -3.83 -5.35 9.76
CA ASP A 72 -4.31 -5.39 11.13
C ASP A 72 -4.73 -6.81 11.56
N ASN A 73 -5.06 -6.97 12.84
CA ASN A 73 -5.49 -8.26 13.39
C ASN A 73 -6.83 -8.79 12.84
N TYR A 74 -7.57 -7.98 12.09
CA TYR A 74 -8.82 -8.35 11.44
C TYR A 74 -8.66 -8.65 9.94
N GLY A 75 -7.43 -8.55 9.43
CA GLY A 75 -7.10 -8.81 8.03
C GLY A 75 -7.39 -7.63 7.10
N PHE A 76 -7.53 -6.41 7.62
CA PHE A 76 -7.60 -5.19 6.81
C PHE A 76 -6.21 -4.65 6.53
N VAL A 77 -5.99 -4.22 5.30
CA VAL A 77 -4.76 -3.57 4.84
C VAL A 77 -4.94 -2.07 4.92
N ASN A 78 -3.99 -1.42 5.56
CA ASN A 78 -3.82 0.03 5.53
C ASN A 78 -2.56 0.35 4.72
N CYS A 79 -2.68 1.27 3.77
CA CYS A 79 -1.61 1.67 2.88
C CYS A 79 -1.49 3.19 2.81
N TRP A 80 -0.28 3.70 3.05
CA TRP A 80 -0.01 5.14 2.96
C TRP A 80 1.36 5.42 2.36
N SER A 81 1.49 6.60 1.75
CA SER A 81 2.71 7.02 1.05
C SER A 81 3.33 8.26 1.68
N ASN A 82 4.64 8.24 1.91
CA ASN A 82 5.41 9.40 2.38
C ASN A 82 6.26 9.99 1.25
#